data_AF-A0AAE9Y6R8-F1
#
_entry.id   AF-A0AAE9Y6R8-F1
#
_cell.length_a   1.000
_cell.length_b   1.000
_cell.length_c   1.000
_cell.angle_alpha   90.00
_cell.angle_beta   90.00
_cell.angle_gamma   90.00
#
_symmetry.space_group_name_H-M   'P 1'
#
loop_
_entity.id
_entity.type
_entity.pdbx_description
1 polymer ?
#
loop_
_entity_poly.entity_id
_entity_poly.type
_entity_poly.pdbx_seq_one_letter_code
_entity_poly.pdbx_strand_id
1 'polypeptide(L)'
;MSTALRRRVPAAALALVALLAPAACGGGADDAARVAPPTTQAPSTSTASTTTSTTTTSTTTTTAPPTTTTAPPTTTTAPPPPPTTTTAPPPPPPPPPPARPDPSQVLCIGDSVMLGAGPQYADALPSCGIVDAAESRQFSSAPEVLAQHLGPGIERVVLHLGTNGDVSPGEADAVLSSLAGVPKVLVVGVQLNGTRPWEGPVNQVLADAVARHPHAVLVDWKAASDGHPEYFSGDGIHMAAAGAQVYGFVIAANI
;
A
#
# COMPACT_ATOMS: atom_id res chain seq x y z
N MET A 1 7.94 1.53 -63.40
CA MET A 1 8.26 2.84 -62.78
C MET A 1 7.96 2.76 -61.29
N SER A 2 8.74 3.46 -60.48
CA SER A 2 8.69 3.58 -59.00
C SER A 2 9.53 2.59 -58.18
N THR A 3 10.78 3.03 -58.05
CA THR A 3 11.86 2.67 -57.13
C THR A 3 11.46 2.87 -55.66
N ALA A 4 11.68 1.87 -54.81
CA ALA A 4 11.53 1.99 -53.35
C ALA A 4 12.78 2.63 -52.73
N LEU A 5 12.61 3.81 -52.14
CA LEU A 5 13.66 4.61 -51.51
C LEU A 5 13.90 4.12 -50.07
N ARG A 6 15.02 3.43 -49.83
CA ARG A 6 15.53 3.12 -48.49
C ARG A 6 15.95 4.41 -47.78
N ARG A 7 15.26 4.79 -46.71
CA ARG A 7 15.72 5.85 -45.80
C ARG A 7 16.79 5.30 -44.86
N ARG A 8 17.98 5.89 -44.91
CA ARG A 8 19.08 5.70 -43.95
C ARG A 8 18.85 6.61 -42.75
N VAL A 9 19.02 6.09 -41.55
CA VAL A 9 19.07 6.88 -40.30
C VAL A 9 20.53 7.29 -40.07
N PRO A 10 20.86 8.57 -39.83
CA PRO A 10 22.21 8.97 -39.47
C PRO A 10 22.46 8.74 -37.97
N ALA A 11 23.64 8.21 -37.67
CA ALA A 11 24.20 8.12 -36.32
C ALA A 11 24.51 9.53 -35.79
N ALA A 12 24.00 9.84 -34.60
CA ALA A 12 24.36 11.05 -33.86
C ALA A 12 25.39 10.72 -32.77
N ALA A 13 26.36 11.61 -32.65
CA ALA A 13 27.66 11.42 -32.03
C ALA A 13 27.65 11.51 -30.50
N LEU A 14 28.54 10.72 -29.90
CA LEU A 14 29.01 10.81 -28.52
C LEU A 14 29.65 12.19 -28.29
N ALA A 15 29.16 12.96 -27.31
CA ALA A 15 29.84 14.15 -26.80
C ALA A 15 30.26 13.91 -25.35
N LEU A 16 31.58 13.83 -25.18
CA LEU A 16 32.33 13.74 -23.92
C LEU A 16 32.28 15.11 -23.21
N VAL A 17 31.77 15.18 -21.98
CA VAL A 17 31.86 16.38 -21.14
C VAL A 17 32.95 16.15 -20.09
N ALA A 18 33.97 17.00 -20.16
CA ALA A 18 35.16 16.99 -19.32
C ALA A 18 34.87 17.52 -17.91
N LEU A 19 35.49 16.88 -16.90
CA LEU A 19 35.59 17.36 -15.53
C LEU A 19 36.34 18.70 -15.48
N LEU A 20 35.79 19.69 -14.79
CA LEU A 20 36.55 20.79 -14.21
C LEU A 20 36.45 20.73 -12.68
N ALA A 21 37.60 20.61 -12.03
CA ALA A 21 37.81 20.92 -10.62
C ALA A 21 38.36 22.34 -10.46
N PRO A 22 38.00 23.07 -9.40
CA PRO A 22 38.83 24.16 -8.92
C PRO A 22 39.57 23.77 -7.63
N ALA A 23 40.86 24.09 -7.62
CA ALA A 23 41.72 24.12 -6.45
C ALA A 23 41.39 25.34 -5.57
N ALA A 24 41.43 25.16 -4.25
CA ALA A 24 41.56 26.25 -3.29
C ALA A 24 42.52 25.83 -2.16
N CYS A 25 43.54 26.66 -1.95
CA CYS A 25 44.56 26.54 -0.90
C CYS A 25 44.07 27.15 0.44
N GLY A 26 44.75 26.79 1.55
CA GLY A 26 44.40 27.09 2.95
C GLY A 26 44.45 28.56 3.38
N GLY A 27 44.36 28.95 4.66
CA GLY A 27 44.31 28.29 5.96
C GLY A 27 44.25 29.37 7.09
N GLY A 28 44.07 28.98 8.37
CA GLY A 28 44.13 29.81 9.60
C GLY A 28 42.76 30.18 10.19
N ALA A 29 42.30 29.72 11.38
CA ALA A 29 42.73 30.00 12.78
C ALA A 29 42.75 31.52 13.07
N ASP A 30 42.08 32.13 14.04
CA ASP A 30 41.44 31.83 15.36
C ASP A 30 40.14 32.70 15.47
N ASP A 31 39.13 32.48 16.31
CA ASP A 31 39.09 32.92 17.73
C ASP A 31 37.65 32.74 18.31
N ALA A 32 37.58 32.44 19.60
CA ALA A 32 36.47 32.59 20.57
C ALA A 32 35.10 31.92 20.33
N ALA A 33 35.00 30.69 20.84
CA ALA A 33 33.77 30.13 21.39
C ALA A 33 33.44 30.76 22.76
N ARG A 34 32.24 31.35 22.91
CA ARG A 34 31.53 31.40 24.21
C ARG A 34 30.04 31.73 24.04
N VAL A 35 29.21 30.71 23.82
CA VAL A 35 27.78 30.76 24.17
C VAL A 35 27.43 29.44 24.84
N ALA A 36 27.03 29.52 26.11
CA ALA A 36 26.68 28.39 26.96
C ALA A 36 25.32 27.79 26.55
N PRO A 37 25.12 26.46 26.66
CA PRO A 37 23.79 25.87 26.57
C PRO A 37 23.01 26.07 27.89
N PRO A 38 21.69 26.30 27.86
CA PRO A 38 20.89 26.19 29.07
C PRO A 38 20.75 24.72 29.47
N THR A 39 21.14 24.43 30.70
CA THR A 39 21.03 23.16 31.39
C THR A 39 19.56 22.72 31.46
N THR A 40 19.20 21.67 30.73
CA THR A 40 17.95 20.92 30.97
C THR A 40 18.17 20.04 32.20
N GLN A 41 17.49 20.37 33.30
CA GLN A 41 17.43 19.51 34.47
C GLN A 41 15.98 19.16 34.74
N ALA A 42 15.62 17.91 34.43
CA ALA A 42 14.40 17.27 34.88
C ALA A 42 14.59 16.79 36.34
N PRO A 43 13.58 16.95 37.20
CA PRO A 43 13.40 16.05 38.33
C PRO A 43 12.32 15.02 37.99
N SER A 44 12.74 13.77 38.10
CA SER A 44 11.94 12.56 38.17
C SER A 44 10.91 12.61 39.30
N THR A 45 9.64 12.42 38.97
CA THR A 45 8.60 11.99 39.92
C THR A 45 8.04 10.65 39.47
N SER A 46 8.63 9.60 40.02
CA SER A 46 8.06 8.26 40.04
C SER A 46 6.84 8.27 40.97
N THR A 47 5.64 8.22 40.42
CA THR A 47 4.42 7.86 41.17
C THR A 47 3.92 6.53 40.65
N ALA A 48 4.12 5.49 41.46
CA ALA A 48 3.50 4.20 41.29
C ALA A 48 2.00 4.32 41.53
N SER A 49 1.20 4.02 40.51
CA SER A 49 -0.24 3.79 40.64
C SER A 49 -0.50 2.31 40.38
N THR A 50 -0.52 1.54 41.47
CA THR A 50 -1.06 0.18 41.52
C THR A 50 -2.58 0.30 41.44
N THR A 51 -3.17 0.05 40.28
CA THR A 51 -4.62 -0.08 40.14
C THR A 51 -4.99 -1.56 40.17
N THR A 52 -5.51 -1.98 41.32
CA THR A 52 -6.11 -3.28 41.59
C THR A 52 -7.25 -3.55 40.61
N SER A 53 -7.06 -4.54 39.72
CA SER A 53 -8.12 -5.09 38.88
C SER A 53 -9.00 -6.01 39.75
N THR A 54 -10.26 -5.63 39.96
CA THR A 54 -11.27 -6.48 40.60
C THR A 54 -11.94 -7.32 39.50
N THR A 55 -11.65 -8.61 39.49
CA THR A 55 -12.35 -9.60 38.66
C THR A 55 -13.64 -9.99 39.36
N THR A 56 -14.78 -9.51 38.86
CA THR A 56 -16.10 -9.94 39.32
C THR A 56 -16.58 -11.09 38.43
N THR A 57 -16.37 -12.32 38.89
CA THR A 57 -16.94 -13.54 38.30
C THR A 57 -18.43 -13.61 38.64
N SER A 58 -19.31 -13.41 37.64
CA SER A 58 -20.74 -13.66 37.80
C SER A 58 -21.07 -15.11 37.39
N THR A 59 -21.49 -15.91 38.35
CA THR A 59 -21.94 -17.29 38.19
C THR A 59 -23.47 -17.29 38.04
N THR A 60 -24.00 -17.63 36.86
CA THR A 60 -25.43 -17.88 36.67
C THR A 60 -25.73 -19.36 36.87
N THR A 61 -26.45 -19.66 37.95
CA THR A 61 -27.03 -20.97 38.24
C THR A 61 -28.46 -20.98 37.71
N THR A 62 -28.79 -21.87 36.77
CA THR A 62 -30.16 -22.06 36.28
C THR A 62 -30.73 -23.36 36.83
N THR A 63 -31.70 -23.23 37.73
CA THR A 63 -32.48 -24.32 38.33
C THR A 63 -33.75 -24.57 37.51
N ALA A 64 -33.98 -25.82 37.11
CA ALA A 64 -35.18 -26.25 36.41
C ALA A 64 -36.33 -26.60 37.41
N PRO A 65 -37.59 -26.20 37.16
CA PRO A 65 -38.75 -26.68 37.92
C PRO A 65 -39.47 -27.88 37.27
N PRO A 66 -40.26 -28.65 38.05
CA PRO A 66 -40.73 -29.98 37.68
C PRO A 66 -41.98 -29.96 36.78
N THR A 67 -42.11 -30.98 35.94
CA THR A 67 -43.26 -31.23 35.07
C THR A 67 -44.27 -32.16 35.75
N THR A 68 -45.51 -31.69 35.88
CA THR A 68 -46.67 -32.50 36.29
C THR A 68 -47.41 -32.97 35.03
N THR A 69 -47.52 -34.29 34.87
CA THR A 69 -48.22 -34.94 33.76
C THR A 69 -49.72 -35.04 34.06
N THR A 70 -50.56 -34.53 33.18
CA THR A 70 -52.00 -34.87 33.11
C THR A 70 -52.38 -35.00 31.64
N ALA A 71 -52.83 -36.19 31.24
CA ALA A 71 -53.20 -36.51 29.86
C ALA A 71 -54.69 -36.22 29.59
N PRO A 72 -55.05 -35.45 28.55
CA PRO A 72 -56.41 -35.38 28.00
C PRO A 72 -56.69 -36.47 26.94
N PRO A 73 -57.96 -36.72 26.60
CA PRO A 73 -58.42 -37.94 25.93
C PRO A 73 -58.14 -37.95 24.43
N THR A 74 -57.93 -39.15 23.90
CA THR A 74 -57.66 -39.46 22.50
C THR A 74 -58.91 -39.35 21.63
N THR A 75 -58.99 -38.29 20.81
CA THR A 75 -59.80 -38.26 19.59
C THR A 75 -58.99 -38.85 18.44
N THR A 76 -59.49 -39.93 17.84
CA THR A 76 -58.91 -40.57 16.66
C THR A 76 -59.27 -39.75 15.43
N THR A 77 -58.34 -38.90 14.99
CA THR A 77 -58.37 -38.25 13.68
C THR A 77 -57.42 -39.01 12.75
N ALA A 78 -57.88 -39.34 11.54
CA ALA A 78 -57.08 -40.00 10.52
C ALA A 78 -55.79 -39.19 10.21
N PRO A 79 -54.64 -39.84 9.95
CA PRO A 79 -53.39 -39.13 9.68
C PRO A 79 -53.53 -38.30 8.39
N PRO A 80 -53.07 -37.04 8.37
CA PRO A 80 -52.91 -36.32 7.11
C PRO A 80 -51.88 -37.05 6.23
N PRO A 81 -52.01 -36.98 4.90
CA PRO A 81 -51.01 -37.56 4.00
C PRO A 81 -49.65 -36.91 4.26
N PRO A 82 -48.53 -37.66 4.08
CA PRO A 82 -47.20 -37.12 4.28
C PRO A 82 -46.98 -35.91 3.38
N PRO A 83 -46.28 -34.86 3.84
CA PRO A 83 -45.93 -33.73 2.99
C PRO A 83 -45.08 -34.27 1.84
N THR A 84 -45.55 -34.06 0.61
CA THR A 84 -44.71 -34.26 -0.57
C THR A 84 -43.56 -33.25 -0.49
N THR A 85 -42.38 -33.72 -0.11
CA THR A 85 -41.13 -32.99 -0.30
C THR A 85 -40.88 -32.86 -1.79
N THR A 86 -41.41 -31.79 -2.38
CA THR A 86 -40.92 -31.28 -3.66
C THR A 86 -39.55 -30.70 -3.40
N THR A 87 -38.50 -31.47 -3.70
CA THR A 87 -37.12 -30.99 -3.66
C THR A 87 -36.99 -29.82 -4.63
N ALA A 88 -36.85 -28.60 -4.09
CA ALA A 88 -36.55 -27.43 -4.89
C ALA A 88 -35.20 -27.65 -5.60
N PRO A 89 -35.05 -27.25 -6.88
CA PRO A 89 -33.76 -27.29 -7.56
C PRO A 89 -32.70 -26.52 -6.76
N PRO A 90 -31.43 -26.97 -6.76
CA PRO A 90 -30.36 -26.23 -6.11
C PRO A 90 -30.23 -24.82 -6.74
N PRO A 91 -29.87 -23.80 -5.95
CA PRO A 91 -29.67 -22.46 -6.49
C PRO A 91 -28.55 -22.47 -7.55
N PRO A 92 -28.64 -21.59 -8.56
CA PRO A 92 -27.58 -21.47 -9.56
C PRO A 92 -26.24 -21.10 -8.89
N PRO A 93 -25.11 -21.53 -9.46
CA PRO A 93 -23.80 -21.16 -8.94
C PRO A 93 -23.62 -19.64 -8.97
N PRO A 94 -22.83 -19.07 -8.02
CA PRO A 94 -22.53 -17.65 -8.04
C PRO A 94 -21.82 -17.25 -9.34
N PRO A 95 -22.01 -15.99 -9.81
CA PRO A 95 -21.30 -15.51 -10.98
C PRO A 95 -19.78 -15.58 -10.75
N PRO A 96 -18.98 -15.79 -11.82
CA PRO A 96 -17.53 -15.78 -11.72
C PRO A 96 -17.04 -14.41 -11.21
N PRO A 97 -15.89 -14.36 -10.53
CA PRO A 97 -15.27 -13.09 -10.16
C PRO A 97 -15.08 -12.21 -11.39
N PRO A 98 -15.13 -10.86 -11.25
CA PRO A 98 -14.79 -9.97 -12.34
C PRO A 98 -13.40 -10.32 -12.87
N ALA A 99 -13.26 -10.31 -14.20
CA ALA A 99 -11.99 -10.58 -14.85
C ALA A 99 -10.95 -9.55 -14.40
N ARG A 100 -9.71 -10.01 -14.17
CA ARG A 100 -8.57 -9.13 -13.93
C ARG A 100 -8.33 -8.28 -15.19
N PRO A 101 -8.02 -6.97 -15.07
CA PRO A 101 -7.65 -6.15 -16.21
C PRO A 101 -6.43 -6.73 -16.93
N ASP A 102 -6.34 -6.50 -18.23
CA ASP A 102 -5.12 -6.75 -18.98
C ASP A 102 -3.98 -5.88 -18.42
N PRO A 103 -2.72 -6.36 -18.35
CA PRO A 103 -1.62 -5.54 -17.84
C PRO A 103 -1.52 -4.17 -18.52
N SER A 104 -1.81 -4.05 -19.82
CA SER A 104 -1.81 -2.77 -20.54
C SER A 104 -2.80 -1.73 -20.01
N GLN A 105 -3.79 -2.15 -19.21
CA GLN A 105 -4.76 -1.29 -18.54
C GLN A 105 -4.33 -0.88 -17.12
N VAL A 106 -3.12 -1.28 -16.71
CA VAL A 106 -2.58 -1.02 -15.37
C VAL A 106 -1.35 -0.12 -15.47
N LEU A 107 -1.49 1.08 -14.90
CA LEU A 107 -0.44 2.07 -14.78
C LEU A 107 0.15 2.01 -13.36
N CYS A 108 1.45 1.79 -13.24
CA CYS A 108 2.17 1.75 -11.97
C CYS A 108 3.15 2.91 -11.92
N ILE A 109 2.92 3.83 -10.98
CA ILE A 109 3.76 5.00 -10.71
C ILE A 109 4.42 4.81 -9.36
N GLY A 110 5.73 4.97 -9.30
CA GLY A 110 6.41 4.91 -8.02
C GLY A 110 7.75 5.60 -7.93
N ASP A 111 8.35 5.48 -6.75
CA ASP A 111 9.68 5.97 -6.44
C ASP A 111 10.76 4.88 -6.60
N SER A 112 11.91 5.05 -5.95
CA SER A 112 13.04 4.12 -6.04
C SER A 112 12.71 2.72 -5.56
N VAL A 113 11.73 2.55 -4.68
CA VAL A 113 11.33 1.22 -4.19
C VAL A 113 10.59 0.47 -5.29
N MET A 114 9.59 1.09 -5.93
CA MET A 114 8.92 0.47 -7.08
C MET A 114 9.89 0.28 -8.25
N LEU A 115 10.82 1.23 -8.46
CA LEU A 115 11.86 1.11 -9.47
C LEU A 115 12.63 -0.20 -9.32
N GLY A 116 13.02 -0.57 -8.09
CA GLY A 116 13.70 -1.83 -7.79
C GLY A 116 12.89 -3.11 -8.05
N ALA A 117 11.56 -3.00 -8.18
CA ALA A 117 10.68 -4.10 -8.61
C ALA A 117 10.41 -4.12 -10.13
N GLY A 118 10.82 -3.07 -10.85
CA GLY A 118 10.54 -2.91 -12.28
C GLY A 118 11.32 -3.86 -13.19
N PRO A 119 11.00 -3.86 -14.50
CA PRO A 119 11.58 -4.78 -15.48
C PRO A 119 13.11 -4.79 -15.52
N GLN A 120 13.74 -3.64 -15.26
CA GLN A 120 15.19 -3.49 -15.31
C GLN A 120 15.95 -4.06 -14.10
N TYR A 121 15.26 -4.39 -12.99
CA TYR A 121 15.92 -4.87 -11.76
C TYR A 121 15.42 -6.23 -11.28
N ALA A 122 14.10 -6.49 -11.33
CA ALA A 122 13.52 -7.71 -10.78
C ALA A 122 12.37 -8.30 -11.61
N ASP A 123 11.83 -7.54 -12.56
CA ASP A 123 10.67 -7.92 -13.38
C ASP A 123 9.49 -8.49 -12.54
N ALA A 124 9.29 -7.90 -11.36
CA ALA A 124 8.35 -8.39 -10.35
C ALA A 124 6.97 -7.73 -10.48
N LEU A 125 6.72 -6.94 -11.53
CA LEU A 125 5.47 -6.22 -11.75
C LEU A 125 4.72 -6.70 -13.01
N PRO A 126 4.45 -8.01 -13.18
CA PRO A 126 3.82 -8.53 -14.39
C PRO A 126 2.37 -8.06 -14.58
N SER A 127 1.74 -7.53 -13.53
CA SER A 127 0.41 -6.92 -13.63
C SER A 127 0.44 -5.48 -14.16
N CYS A 128 1.61 -4.84 -14.26
CA CYS A 128 1.76 -3.46 -14.72
C CYS A 128 2.21 -3.44 -16.18
N GLY A 129 1.38 -2.97 -17.10
CA GLY A 129 1.77 -2.79 -18.51
C GLY A 129 2.52 -1.48 -18.74
N ILE A 130 2.36 -0.50 -17.86
CA ILE A 130 3.13 0.74 -17.84
C ILE A 130 3.71 0.89 -16.44
N VAL A 131 5.05 0.98 -16.35
CA VAL A 131 5.76 1.27 -15.10
C VAL A 131 6.55 2.56 -15.30
N ASP A 132 6.15 3.61 -14.61
CA ASP A 132 6.93 4.83 -14.49
C ASP A 132 7.40 4.97 -13.04
N ALA A 133 8.65 4.58 -12.79
CA ALA A 133 9.28 4.72 -11.49
C ALA A 133 10.62 5.45 -11.64
N ALA A 134 11.01 6.23 -10.63
CA ALA A 134 12.27 6.97 -10.66
C ALA A 134 12.91 7.10 -9.28
N GLU A 135 14.24 7.16 -9.27
CA GLU A 135 15.01 7.45 -8.06
C GLU A 135 14.59 8.80 -7.45
N SER A 136 14.56 8.87 -6.11
CA SER A 136 14.27 10.09 -5.34
C SER A 136 12.94 10.79 -5.66
N ARG A 137 12.01 10.12 -6.36
CA ARG A 137 10.71 10.71 -6.71
C ARG A 137 9.92 11.04 -5.45
N GLN A 138 9.33 12.23 -5.44
CA GLN A 138 8.45 12.70 -4.39
C GLN A 138 6.98 12.47 -4.76
N PHE A 139 6.10 12.45 -3.75
CA PHE A 139 4.66 12.36 -4.00
C PHE A 139 4.15 13.51 -4.87
N SER A 140 4.79 14.69 -4.77
CA SER A 140 4.41 15.91 -5.49
C SER A 140 4.61 15.85 -6.99
N SER A 141 5.36 14.85 -7.48
CA SER A 141 5.50 14.57 -8.91
C SER A 141 4.31 13.80 -9.48
N ALA A 142 3.43 13.21 -8.66
CA ALA A 142 2.33 12.38 -9.14
C ALA A 142 1.42 13.08 -10.18
N PRO A 143 1.01 14.35 -10.01
CA PRO A 143 0.18 15.02 -11.02
C PRO A 143 0.85 15.10 -12.39
N GLU A 144 2.16 15.36 -12.44
CA GLU A 144 2.91 15.44 -13.70
C GLU A 144 3.01 14.07 -14.37
N VAL A 145 3.35 13.03 -13.62
CA VAL A 145 3.47 11.66 -14.17
C VAL A 145 2.10 11.14 -14.63
N LEU A 146 1.04 11.42 -13.88
CA LEU A 146 -0.34 11.09 -14.28
C LEU A 146 -0.73 11.78 -15.59
N ALA A 147 -0.39 13.06 -15.76
CA ALA A 147 -0.67 13.78 -17.00
C ALA A 147 0.05 13.18 -18.23
N GLN A 148 1.18 12.48 -18.04
CA GLN A 148 1.93 11.84 -19.11
C GLN A 148 1.34 10.49 -19.54
N HIS A 149 0.85 9.69 -18.59
CA HIS A 149 0.52 8.28 -18.84
C HIS A 149 -0.96 7.91 -18.69
N LEU A 150 -1.75 8.72 -17.99
CA LEU A 150 -3.16 8.39 -17.77
C LEU A 150 -3.96 8.60 -19.06
N GLY A 151 -4.68 7.56 -19.48
CA GLY A 151 -5.48 7.56 -20.70
C GLY A 151 -6.76 6.74 -20.58
N PRO A 152 -7.66 6.79 -21.60
CA PRO A 152 -9.01 6.23 -21.54
C PRO A 152 -9.10 4.69 -21.44
N GLY A 153 -7.97 3.98 -21.48
CA GLY A 153 -7.91 2.52 -21.30
C GLY A 153 -7.33 2.08 -19.95
N ILE A 154 -6.88 3.02 -19.11
CA ILE A 154 -6.33 2.71 -17.80
C ILE A 154 -7.47 2.41 -16.83
N GLU A 155 -7.55 1.17 -16.39
CA GLU A 155 -8.54 0.70 -15.42
C GLU A 155 -7.99 0.65 -14.00
N ARG A 156 -6.66 0.61 -13.85
CA ARG A 156 -5.97 0.56 -12.56
C ARG A 156 -4.80 1.52 -12.53
N VAL A 157 -4.67 2.22 -11.42
CA VAL A 157 -3.46 2.97 -11.10
C VAL A 157 -2.88 2.44 -9.79
N VAL A 158 -1.59 2.15 -9.77
CA VAL A 158 -0.83 1.81 -8.57
C VAL A 158 0.10 2.97 -8.26
N LEU A 159 -0.01 3.55 -7.06
CA LEU A 159 0.84 4.62 -6.57
C LEU A 159 1.69 4.09 -5.41
N HIS A 160 3.02 4.11 -5.54
CA HIS A 160 3.93 3.90 -4.42
C HIS A 160 4.91 5.07 -4.34
N LEU A 161 4.52 6.09 -3.58
CA LEU A 161 5.26 7.32 -3.38
C LEU A 161 5.21 7.69 -1.89
N GLY A 162 6.24 8.38 -1.40
CA GLY A 162 6.35 8.82 -0.01
C GLY A 162 7.54 8.21 0.73
N THR A 163 8.31 7.33 0.10
CA THR A 163 9.57 6.82 0.66
C THR A 163 10.55 7.97 0.93
N ASN A 164 10.57 8.95 0.02
CA ASN A 164 11.60 9.99 -0.05
C ASN A 164 11.27 11.29 0.71
N GLY A 165 10.16 11.35 1.45
CA GLY A 165 9.80 12.53 2.21
C GLY A 165 8.33 12.61 2.59
N ASP A 166 7.98 13.70 3.27
CA ASP A 166 6.64 13.96 3.75
C ASP A 166 5.62 14.02 2.60
N VAL A 167 4.39 13.61 2.91
CA VAL A 167 3.23 13.72 2.02
C VAL A 167 2.19 14.59 2.74
N SER A 168 1.75 15.65 2.09
CA SER A 168 0.72 16.51 2.70
C SER A 168 -0.68 15.92 2.50
N PRO A 169 -1.61 16.07 3.47
CA PRO A 169 -2.98 15.57 3.33
C PRO A 169 -3.71 16.11 2.10
N GLY A 170 -3.53 17.40 1.80
CA GLY A 170 -4.19 18.05 0.66
C GLY A 170 -3.67 17.55 -0.69
N GLU A 171 -2.40 17.21 -0.78
CA GLU A 171 -1.78 16.68 -1.99
C GLU A 171 -2.20 15.24 -2.27
N ALA A 172 -2.20 14.38 -1.24
CA ALA A 172 -2.74 13.02 -1.35
C ALA A 172 -4.21 13.03 -1.80
N ASP A 173 -5.01 13.91 -1.19
CA ASP A 173 -6.44 14.04 -1.54
C ASP A 173 -6.65 14.58 -2.96
N ALA A 174 -5.85 15.57 -3.39
CA ALA A 174 -5.92 16.12 -4.74
C ALA A 174 -5.54 15.08 -5.81
N VAL A 175 -4.49 14.29 -5.56
CA VAL A 175 -4.08 13.20 -6.47
C VAL A 175 -5.19 12.16 -6.59
N LEU A 176 -5.76 11.67 -5.49
CA LEU A 176 -6.83 10.67 -5.55
C LEU A 176 -8.12 11.22 -6.17
N SER A 177 -8.43 12.50 -5.94
CA SER A 177 -9.55 13.20 -6.59
C SER A 177 -9.38 13.26 -8.11
N SER A 178 -8.16 13.51 -8.61
CA SER A 178 -7.87 13.52 -10.05
C SER A 178 -8.07 12.15 -10.72
N LEU A 179 -8.08 11.08 -9.92
CA LEU A 179 -8.25 9.71 -10.35
C LEU A 179 -9.69 9.19 -10.21
N ALA A 180 -10.68 10.03 -9.90
CA ALA A 180 -12.07 9.61 -9.70
C ALA A 180 -12.71 8.87 -10.91
N GLY A 181 -12.16 9.05 -12.11
CA GLY A 181 -12.56 8.32 -13.33
C GLY A 181 -11.89 6.95 -13.50
N VAL A 182 -10.87 6.63 -12.70
CA VAL A 182 -10.19 5.34 -12.73
C VAL A 182 -10.98 4.35 -11.86
N PRO A 183 -11.39 3.19 -12.38
CA PRO A 183 -12.21 2.22 -11.64
C PRO A 183 -11.62 1.78 -10.30
N LYS A 184 -10.29 1.65 -10.19
CA LYS A 184 -9.62 1.31 -8.93
C LYS A 184 -8.20 1.86 -8.87
N VAL A 185 -7.86 2.45 -7.73
CA VAL A 185 -6.54 3.00 -7.42
C VAL A 185 -5.95 2.26 -6.23
N LEU A 186 -4.75 1.73 -6.37
CA LEU A 186 -4.00 1.08 -5.30
C LEU A 186 -2.98 2.09 -4.78
N VAL A 187 -3.05 2.46 -3.51
CA VAL A 187 -2.04 3.27 -2.84
C VAL A 187 -1.21 2.33 -1.98
N VAL A 188 0.06 2.18 -2.29
CA VAL A 188 0.97 1.30 -1.55
C VAL A 188 1.59 2.06 -0.39
N GLY A 189 1.39 1.55 0.83
CA GLY A 189 2.02 2.11 2.03
C GLY A 189 3.54 1.96 2.01
N VAL A 190 4.24 2.87 2.67
CA VAL A 190 5.70 2.89 2.72
C VAL A 190 6.22 2.05 3.88
N GLN A 191 7.34 1.36 3.65
CA GLN A 191 8.08 0.66 4.71
C GLN A 191 9.56 0.98 4.59
N LEU A 192 10.13 1.46 5.68
CA LEU A 192 11.54 1.76 5.84
C LEU A 192 12.03 0.96 7.06
N ASN A 193 13.01 0.11 6.85
CA ASN A 193 13.67 -0.56 7.94
C ASN A 193 14.48 0.47 8.77
N GLY A 194 14.21 0.49 10.07
CA GLY A 194 14.69 1.52 11.00
C GLY A 194 13.72 2.69 11.18
N THR A 195 13.93 3.52 12.21
CA THR A 195 13.02 4.62 12.53
C THR A 195 13.28 5.83 11.62
N ARG A 196 12.38 6.10 10.68
CA ARG A 196 12.30 7.39 9.98
C ARG A 196 11.10 8.17 10.50
N PRO A 197 11.27 9.45 10.89
CA PRO A 197 10.20 10.21 11.55
C PRO A 197 8.98 10.45 10.65
N TRP A 198 9.14 10.40 9.32
CA TRP A 198 8.05 10.64 8.37
C TRP A 198 7.26 9.38 7.99
N GLU A 199 7.77 8.17 8.21
CA GLU A 199 7.10 6.94 7.73
C GLU A 199 5.69 6.78 8.30
N GLY A 200 5.55 6.88 9.61
CA GLY A 200 4.24 6.80 10.29
C GLY A 200 3.27 7.89 9.82
N PRO A 201 3.65 9.18 9.87
CA PRO A 201 2.84 10.27 9.34
C PRO A 201 2.43 10.10 7.88
N VAL A 202 3.34 9.69 6.99
CA VAL A 202 3.05 9.43 5.57
C VAL A 202 2.01 8.32 5.43
N ASN A 203 2.22 7.17 6.07
CA ASN A 203 1.25 6.07 6.01
C ASN A 203 -0.13 6.47 6.55
N GLN A 204 -0.18 7.28 7.61
CA GLN A 204 -1.44 7.82 8.12
C GLN A 204 -2.12 8.72 7.08
N VAL A 205 -1.39 9.64 6.45
CA VAL A 205 -1.91 10.53 5.40
C VAL A 205 -2.46 9.71 4.22
N LEU A 206 -1.74 8.69 3.77
CA LEU A 206 -2.17 7.82 2.69
C LEU A 206 -3.43 7.03 3.07
N ALA A 207 -3.49 6.45 4.27
CA ALA A 207 -4.65 5.73 4.77
C ALA A 207 -5.89 6.63 4.88
N ASP A 208 -5.72 7.84 5.42
CA ASP A 208 -6.81 8.81 5.57
C ASP A 208 -7.32 9.28 4.21
N ALA A 209 -6.43 9.50 3.24
CA ALA A 209 -6.81 9.85 1.88
C ALA A 209 -7.58 8.70 1.22
N VAL A 210 -7.07 7.47 1.27
CA VAL A 210 -7.78 6.29 0.75
C VAL A 210 -9.18 6.17 1.35
N ALA A 211 -9.34 6.38 2.66
CA ALA A 211 -10.64 6.27 3.33
C ALA A 211 -11.69 7.29 2.82
N ARG A 212 -11.27 8.41 2.23
CA ARG A 212 -12.15 9.42 1.63
C ARG A 212 -12.50 9.15 0.17
N HIS A 213 -11.81 8.22 -0.50
CA HIS A 213 -11.91 7.96 -1.94
C HIS A 213 -12.34 6.51 -2.20
N PRO A 214 -13.63 6.24 -2.46
CA PRO A 214 -14.16 4.86 -2.56
C PRO A 214 -13.55 3.99 -3.67
N HIS A 215 -12.96 4.61 -4.69
CA HIS A 215 -12.22 3.93 -5.76
C HIS A 215 -10.77 3.59 -5.36
N ALA A 216 -10.29 4.09 -4.22
CA ALA A 216 -8.95 3.85 -3.74
C ALA A 216 -8.90 2.73 -2.69
N VAL A 217 -7.82 1.97 -2.67
CA VAL A 217 -7.52 0.95 -1.67
C VAL A 217 -6.09 1.09 -1.19
N LEU A 218 -5.87 0.93 0.11
CA LEU A 218 -4.54 0.90 0.71
C LEU A 218 -3.99 -0.51 0.58
N VAL A 219 -2.83 -0.64 -0.05
CA VAL A 219 -2.06 -1.86 -0.12
C VAL A 219 -0.97 -1.78 0.95
N ASP A 220 -1.14 -2.56 2.01
CA ASP A 220 -0.31 -2.50 3.20
C ASP A 220 1.02 -3.26 3.03
N TRP A 221 1.92 -2.69 2.24
CA TRP A 221 3.28 -3.21 2.07
C TRP A 221 4.06 -3.23 3.39
N LYS A 222 3.81 -2.26 4.27
CA LYS A 222 4.37 -2.22 5.63
C LYS A 222 4.06 -3.49 6.40
N ALA A 223 2.79 -3.87 6.52
CA ALA A 223 2.42 -5.11 7.19
C ALA A 223 2.98 -6.35 6.46
N ALA A 224 3.01 -6.35 5.13
CA ALA A 224 3.51 -7.48 4.35
C ALA A 224 5.02 -7.72 4.48
N SER A 225 5.78 -6.70 4.87
CA SER A 225 7.24 -6.74 4.98
C SER A 225 7.76 -6.60 6.42
N ASP A 226 6.87 -6.41 7.39
CA ASP A 226 7.23 -6.36 8.81
C ASP A 226 7.81 -7.71 9.26
N GLY A 227 8.89 -7.66 10.05
CA GLY A 227 9.61 -8.86 10.49
C GLY A 227 10.42 -9.59 9.41
N HIS A 228 10.53 -9.04 8.20
CA HIS A 228 11.28 -9.63 7.08
C HIS A 228 12.49 -8.77 6.67
N PRO A 229 13.57 -8.71 7.50
CA PRO A 229 14.77 -7.96 7.15
C PRO A 229 15.42 -8.43 5.84
N GLU A 230 15.24 -9.70 5.45
CA GLU A 230 15.72 -10.27 4.19
C GLU A 230 15.05 -9.69 2.93
N TYR A 231 13.94 -8.94 3.09
CA TYR A 231 13.30 -8.24 1.98
C TYR A 231 14.00 -6.93 1.63
N PHE A 232 14.87 -6.42 2.51
CA PHE A 232 15.54 -5.14 2.36
C PHE A 232 17.02 -5.31 2.05
N SER A 233 17.55 -4.37 1.27
CA SER A 233 18.97 -4.14 1.11
C SER A 233 19.56 -3.58 2.41
N GLY A 234 20.90 -3.52 2.49
CA GLY A 234 21.59 -3.07 3.70
C GLY A 234 21.31 -1.63 4.13
N ASP A 235 20.72 -0.80 3.27
CA ASP A 235 20.29 0.57 3.60
C ASP A 235 18.93 0.64 4.31
N GLY A 236 18.21 -0.48 4.34
CA GLY A 236 16.89 -0.58 4.94
C GLY A 236 15.78 0.15 4.18
N ILE A 237 16.02 0.60 2.95
CA ILE A 237 15.03 1.34 2.15
C ILE A 237 14.70 0.53 0.90
N HIS A 238 15.72 0.15 0.14
CA HIS A 238 15.53 -0.54 -1.13
C HIS A 238 15.31 -2.02 -0.90
N MET A 239 14.53 -2.66 -1.78
CA MET A 239 14.27 -4.09 -1.68
C MET A 239 15.47 -4.91 -2.16
N ALA A 240 15.71 -6.04 -1.49
CA ALA A 240 16.45 -7.15 -2.05
C ALA A 240 15.57 -7.92 -3.05
N ALA A 241 16.15 -8.84 -3.84
CA ALA A 241 15.42 -9.60 -4.84
C ALA A 241 14.21 -10.37 -4.28
N ALA A 242 14.32 -10.95 -3.08
CA ALA A 242 13.22 -11.63 -2.41
C ALA A 242 12.07 -10.65 -2.07
N GLY A 243 12.40 -9.47 -1.54
CA GLY A 243 11.43 -8.43 -1.23
C GLY A 243 10.71 -7.92 -2.49
N ALA A 244 11.44 -7.72 -3.59
CA ALA A 244 10.86 -7.29 -4.85
C ALA A 244 9.80 -8.28 -5.38
N GLN A 245 10.03 -9.59 -5.26
CA GLN A 245 9.05 -10.62 -5.64
C GLN A 245 7.80 -10.55 -4.78
N VAL A 246 7.96 -10.44 -3.45
CA VAL A 246 6.82 -10.34 -2.53
C VAL A 246 6.03 -9.05 -2.75
N TYR A 247 6.72 -7.93 -2.94
CA TYR A 247 6.11 -6.64 -3.30
C TYR A 247 5.28 -6.75 -4.58
N GLY A 248 5.82 -7.43 -5.59
CA GLY A 248 5.10 -7.77 -6.82
C GLY A 248 3.83 -8.58 -6.59
N PHE A 249 3.91 -9.62 -5.77
CA PHE A 249 2.75 -10.44 -5.41
C PHE A 249 1.70 -9.67 -4.62
N VAL A 250 2.12 -8.80 -3.69
CA VAL A 250 1.22 -7.96 -2.90
C VAL A 250 0.45 -7.01 -3.81
N ILE A 251 1.11 -6.36 -4.78
CA ILE A 251 0.41 -5.55 -5.78
C ILE A 251 -0.53 -6.42 -6.61
N ALA A 252 -0.05 -7.53 -7.17
CA ALA A 252 -0.84 -8.41 -8.01
C ALA A 252 -2.08 -8.97 -7.30
N ALA A 253 -2.01 -9.25 -5.99
CA ALA A 253 -3.17 -9.72 -5.22
C ALA A 253 -4.28 -8.67 -5.09
N ASN A 254 -3.95 -7.38 -5.29
CA ASN A 254 -4.87 -6.26 -5.10
C ASN A 254 -5.37 -5.63 -6.42
N ILE A 255 -4.91 -6.08 -7.59
CA ILE A 255 -5.35 -5.59 -8.90
C ILE A 255 -6.79 -6.03 -9.22
#